data_AF-A0A3D1JF15-F1
#
_entry.id   AF-A0A3D1JF15-F1
#
_cell.length_a   1.000
_cell.length_b   1.000
_cell.length_c   1.000
_cell.angle_alpha   90.00
_cell.angle_beta   90.00
_cell.angle_gamma   90.00
#
_symmetry.space_group_name_H-M   'P 1'
#
loop_
_entity.id
_entity.type
_entity.pdbx_description
1 polymer ?
#
loop_
_entity_poly.entity_id
_entity_poly.type
_entity_poly.pdbx_seq_one_letter_code
_entity_poly.pdbx_strand_id
1 'polypeptide(L)'
;MNDQASGAPAPNAGAPRVSPAKAASLPPEPPKPKKPSLWARLLDKETRRGRFMRALIRTLGTIVGLYALGFFTAYTLLYQPLQRQNRVAEAEVTRLRASLEEKQAELDKAALTFLGVEKLNEQLSGDLERAQAQVVVLQALVQVGEARLKLAGNDTSAARLALNQAEQTLQGSMAQLEKLGAAKKETFQQLFELVRDDLGRSSRLAEQDLERLTSELQLLRESLAK
;
A
#
# COMPACT_ATOMS: atom_id res chain seq x y z
N MET A 1 -30.01 -2.87 42.82
CA MET A 1 -30.86 -3.89 43.46
C MET A 1 -30.59 -5.19 42.75
N ASN A 2 -29.69 -6.00 43.31
CA ASN A 2 -29.99 -7.20 44.12
C ASN A 2 -30.10 -8.41 43.18
N ASP A 3 -29.09 -9.27 43.22
CA ASP A 3 -29.02 -10.53 43.98
C ASP A 3 -29.48 -11.68 43.07
N GLN A 4 -28.58 -12.57 42.65
CA GLN A 4 -28.12 -13.77 43.37
C GLN A 4 -29.19 -14.85 43.59
N ALA A 5 -28.68 -16.09 43.51
CA ALA A 5 -29.22 -17.36 43.99
C ALA A 5 -30.27 -18.03 43.06
N SER A 6 -29.91 -19.15 42.41
CA SER A 6 -29.78 -20.51 42.99
C SER A 6 -31.12 -21.11 43.38
N GLY A 7 -31.47 -22.22 42.73
CA GLY A 7 -32.60 -23.06 43.12
C GLY A 7 -32.57 -24.40 42.39
N ALA A 8 -32.13 -25.44 43.10
CA ALA A 8 -32.37 -26.87 42.83
C ALA A 8 -33.88 -27.20 43.01
N PRO A 9 -34.41 -28.45 43.19
CA PRO A 9 -33.81 -29.80 43.16
C PRO A 9 -34.73 -30.93 42.57
N ALA A 10 -34.24 -32.19 42.68
CA ALA A 10 -34.98 -33.41 43.05
C ALA A 10 -35.88 -34.13 41.99
N PRO A 11 -36.44 -35.31 42.30
CA PRO A 11 -35.80 -36.58 42.71
C PRO A 11 -36.42 -37.78 41.93
N ASN A 12 -35.89 -39.00 42.08
CA ASN A 12 -36.79 -40.15 42.20
C ASN A 12 -36.16 -41.33 42.94
N ALA A 13 -36.86 -41.67 44.01
CA ALA A 13 -36.61 -42.78 44.91
C ALA A 13 -37.24 -44.07 44.37
N GLY A 14 -36.68 -45.22 44.75
CA GLY A 14 -37.22 -46.53 44.42
C GLY A 14 -36.50 -47.67 45.15
N ALA A 15 -36.39 -47.58 46.47
CA ALA A 15 -36.25 -48.76 47.34
C ALA A 15 -37.61 -49.52 47.37
N PRO A 16 -37.79 -50.76 47.91
CA PRO A 16 -37.04 -51.30 49.06
C PRO A 16 -36.95 -52.85 49.26
N ARG A 17 -36.25 -53.24 50.36
CA ARG A 17 -36.62 -54.29 51.35
C ARG A 17 -36.40 -55.78 50.95
N VAL A 18 -35.94 -56.73 51.79
CA VAL A 18 -35.84 -56.86 53.26
C VAL A 18 -34.72 -57.87 53.61
N SER A 19 -34.08 -57.69 54.77
CA SER A 19 -33.23 -58.63 55.53
C SER A 19 -34.02 -59.82 56.12
N PRO A 20 -33.41 -60.84 56.79
CA PRO A 20 -32.98 -60.67 58.17
C PRO A 20 -31.75 -61.48 58.63
N ALA A 21 -31.32 -61.14 59.83
CA ALA A 21 -30.17 -61.59 60.60
C ALA A 21 -30.19 -63.06 61.06
N LYS A 22 -29.00 -63.63 61.30
CA LYS A 22 -28.75 -64.45 62.49
C LYS A 22 -27.30 -64.33 62.96
N ALA A 23 -27.15 -63.96 64.22
CA ALA A 23 -25.90 -63.84 64.97
C ALA A 23 -25.55 -65.16 65.70
N ALA A 24 -24.25 -65.30 66.01
CA ALA A 24 -23.54 -66.21 66.93
C ALA A 24 -22.34 -66.83 66.17
N SER A 25 -21.08 -66.79 66.59
CA SER A 25 -20.42 -66.56 67.88
C SER A 25 -18.88 -66.43 67.63
N LEU A 26 -18.19 -65.57 68.38
CA LEU A 26 -16.71 -65.42 68.39
C LEU A 26 -16.01 -66.64 69.05
N PRO A 27 -14.71 -66.95 68.77
CA PRO A 27 -13.56 -66.29 69.44
C PRO A 27 -12.33 -66.02 68.52
N PRO A 28 -11.27 -65.32 68.98
CA PRO A 28 -10.39 -64.48 68.15
C PRO A 28 -9.19 -65.21 67.55
N GLU A 29 -8.85 -64.92 66.29
CA GLU A 29 -7.64 -65.43 65.61
C GLU A 29 -6.53 -64.35 65.55
N PRO A 30 -5.25 -64.71 65.82
CA PRO A 30 -4.14 -63.80 66.07
C PRO A 30 -3.61 -63.07 64.81
N PRO A 31 -2.84 -61.97 64.97
CA PRO A 31 -2.42 -61.12 63.85
C PRO A 31 -1.56 -61.89 62.83
N LYS A 32 -2.06 -62.04 61.60
CA LYS A 32 -1.32 -62.65 60.49
C LYS A 32 -0.11 -61.77 60.12
N PRO A 33 1.13 -62.30 60.16
CA PRO A 33 2.32 -61.54 59.83
C PRO A 33 2.36 -61.18 58.33
N LYS A 34 2.69 -59.92 58.03
CA LYS A 34 2.95 -59.45 56.65
C LYS A 34 4.06 -60.31 56.05
N LYS A 35 3.73 -61.07 55.01
CA LYS A 35 4.69 -61.89 54.25
C LYS A 35 5.85 -60.99 53.78
N PRO A 36 7.12 -61.33 54.05
CA PRO A 36 8.24 -60.55 53.56
C PRO A 36 8.28 -60.65 52.03
N SER A 37 8.25 -59.48 51.38
CA SER A 37 8.44 -59.31 49.95
C SER A 37 9.68 -60.09 49.48
N LEU A 38 9.65 -60.69 48.28
CA LEU A 38 10.80 -61.41 47.69
C LEU A 38 12.07 -60.53 47.66
N TRP A 39 11.89 -59.20 47.58
CA TRP A 39 12.95 -58.21 47.73
C TRP A 39 13.62 -58.23 49.12
N ALA A 40 12.88 -58.51 50.18
CA ALA A 40 13.43 -58.61 51.54
C ALA A 40 14.30 -59.86 51.75
N ARG A 41 13.99 -60.98 51.06
CA ARG A 41 14.82 -62.19 51.08
C ARG A 41 16.11 -62.07 50.25
N LEU A 42 16.09 -61.28 49.18
CA LEU A 42 17.29 -60.98 48.38
C LEU A 42 18.21 -59.93 49.03
N LEU A 43 17.69 -59.14 49.97
CA LEU A 43 18.44 -58.18 50.79
C LEU A 43 18.69 -58.65 52.23
N ASP A 44 18.56 -59.96 52.50
CA ASP A 44 18.66 -60.50 53.85
C ASP A 44 20.12 -60.51 54.38
N LYS A 45 20.26 -60.28 55.69
CA LYS A 45 21.48 -59.79 56.34
C LYS A 45 22.60 -60.84 56.48
N GLU A 46 22.28 -62.13 56.29
CA GLU A 46 23.10 -63.24 56.80
C GLU A 46 23.90 -64.06 55.77
N THR A 47 23.87 -63.74 54.47
CA THR A 47 24.76 -64.39 53.49
C THR A 47 25.80 -63.44 52.91
N ARG A 48 27.06 -63.89 52.76
CA ARG A 48 28.17 -63.13 52.13
C ARG A 48 27.79 -62.53 50.75
N ARG A 49 26.88 -63.19 50.02
CA ARG A 49 26.31 -62.69 48.74
C ARG A 49 25.33 -61.52 48.90
N GLY A 50 24.58 -61.42 50.01
CA GLY A 50 23.64 -60.32 50.25
C GLY A 50 24.32 -58.97 50.50
N ARG A 51 25.48 -58.95 51.17
CA ARG A 51 26.31 -57.73 51.32
C ARG A 51 26.85 -57.24 49.98
N PHE A 52 27.31 -58.17 49.13
CA PHE A 52 27.77 -57.84 47.78
C PHE A 52 26.62 -57.32 46.91
N MET A 53 25.44 -57.97 46.95
CA MET A 53 24.27 -57.52 46.19
C MET A 53 23.78 -56.13 46.63
N ARG A 54 23.83 -55.82 47.92
CA ARG A 54 23.48 -54.48 48.44
C ARG A 54 24.49 -53.42 48.03
N ALA A 55 25.78 -53.75 47.98
CA ALA A 55 26.81 -52.87 47.43
C ALA A 55 26.61 -52.66 45.93
N LEU A 56 26.26 -53.70 45.18
CA LEU A 56 25.99 -53.64 43.73
C LEU A 56 24.74 -52.81 43.41
N ILE A 57 23.67 -52.97 44.17
CA ILE A 57 22.45 -52.15 44.02
C ILE A 57 22.75 -50.68 44.38
N ARG A 58 23.58 -50.44 45.42
CA ARG A 58 23.96 -49.08 45.79
C ARG A 58 24.83 -48.42 44.73
N THR A 59 25.83 -49.13 44.19
CA THR A 59 26.70 -48.62 43.12
C THR A 59 25.91 -48.41 41.83
N LEU A 60 25.06 -49.35 41.44
CA LEU A 60 24.17 -49.22 40.27
C LEU A 60 23.19 -48.06 40.44
N GLY A 61 22.62 -47.87 41.64
CA GLY A 61 21.77 -46.72 41.96
C GLY A 61 22.51 -45.39 41.82
N THR A 62 23.76 -45.29 42.29
CA THR A 62 24.60 -44.10 42.05
C THR A 62 24.93 -43.88 40.58
N ILE A 63 25.22 -44.94 39.81
CA ILE A 63 25.51 -44.83 38.38
C ILE A 63 24.28 -44.31 37.63
N VAL A 64 23.11 -44.89 37.88
CA VAL A 64 21.84 -44.46 37.29
C VAL A 64 21.50 -43.02 37.72
N GLY A 65 21.73 -42.66 38.99
CA GLY A 65 21.55 -41.30 39.49
C GLY A 65 22.44 -40.28 38.77
N LEU A 66 23.72 -40.59 38.59
CA LEU A 66 24.66 -39.76 37.82
C LEU A 66 24.27 -39.67 36.34
N TYR A 67 23.80 -40.76 35.73
CA TYR A 67 23.38 -40.78 34.33
C TYR A 67 22.11 -39.95 34.11
N ALA A 68 21.13 -40.07 35.02
CA ALA A 68 19.91 -39.25 34.99
C ALA A 68 20.23 -37.76 35.17
N LEU A 69 21.17 -37.43 36.06
CA LEU A 69 21.63 -36.06 36.27
C LEU A 69 22.33 -35.49 35.03
N GLY A 70 23.23 -36.28 34.40
CA GLY A 70 23.91 -35.91 33.16
C GLY A 70 22.97 -35.75 31.97
N PHE A 71 21.96 -36.61 31.86
CA PHE A 71 20.94 -36.51 30.82
C PHE A 71 20.06 -35.26 31.03
N PHE A 72 19.67 -34.97 32.27
CA PHE A 72 18.88 -33.79 32.59
C PHE A 72 19.64 -32.48 32.32
N THR A 73 20.92 -32.41 32.67
CA THR A 73 21.77 -31.24 32.35
C THR A 73 21.96 -31.10 30.84
N ALA A 74 22.25 -32.16 30.10
CA ALA A 74 22.37 -32.11 28.64
C ALA A 74 21.05 -31.67 27.96
N TYR A 75 19.91 -32.20 28.43
CA TYR A 75 18.60 -31.84 27.90
C TYR A 75 18.27 -30.36 28.14
N THR A 76 18.49 -29.86 29.36
CA THR A 76 18.22 -28.45 29.69
C THR A 76 19.17 -27.49 28.97
N LEU A 77 20.46 -27.82 28.87
CA LEU A 77 21.44 -26.99 28.14
C LEU A 77 21.17 -26.94 26.64
N LEU A 78 20.60 -27.99 26.04
CA LEU A 78 20.41 -28.06 24.59
C LEU A 78 19.01 -27.58 24.15
N TYR A 79 17.95 -27.91 24.90
CA TYR A 79 16.57 -27.62 24.48
C TYR A 79 16.15 -26.17 24.75
N GLN A 80 16.62 -25.56 25.84
CA GLN A 80 16.33 -24.15 26.13
C GLN A 80 16.90 -23.16 25.10
N PRO A 81 18.17 -23.24 24.67
CA PRO A 81 18.68 -22.31 23.65
C PRO A 81 18.00 -22.53 22.30
N LEU A 82 17.65 -23.77 21.95
CA LEU A 82 16.99 -24.06 20.68
C LEU A 82 15.59 -23.41 20.59
N GLN A 83 14.82 -23.44 21.68
CA GLN A 83 13.54 -22.72 21.75
C GLN A 83 13.70 -21.20 21.72
N ARG A 84 14.75 -20.66 22.35
CA ARG A 84 15.06 -19.22 22.29
C ARG A 84 15.42 -18.80 20.87
N GLN A 85 16.23 -19.59 20.17
CA GLN A 85 16.61 -19.33 18.77
C GLN A 85 15.38 -19.35 17.85
N ASN A 86 14.50 -20.33 17.98
CA ASN A 86 13.26 -20.37 17.19
C ASN A 86 12.36 -19.14 17.46
N ARG A 87 12.19 -18.73 18.72
CA ARG A 87 11.41 -17.53 19.04
C ARG A 87 12.03 -16.24 18.50
N VAL A 88 13.36 -16.12 18.55
CA VAL A 88 14.07 -14.97 17.97
C VAL A 88 13.93 -14.98 16.44
N ALA A 89 14.07 -16.14 15.79
CA ALA A 89 13.87 -16.28 14.36
C ALA A 89 12.43 -15.97 13.93
N GLU A 90 11.41 -16.43 14.67
CA GLU A 90 10.00 -16.11 14.44
C GLU A 90 9.71 -14.61 14.63
N ALA A 91 10.30 -13.99 15.65
CA ALA A 91 10.18 -12.56 15.88
C ALA A 91 10.88 -11.75 14.77
N GLU A 92 12.02 -12.21 14.28
CA GLU A 92 12.76 -11.59 13.18
C GLU A 92 12.00 -11.72 11.87
N VAL A 93 11.43 -12.88 11.56
CA VAL A 93 10.56 -13.07 10.39
C VAL A 93 9.33 -12.16 10.47
N THR A 94 8.70 -12.06 11.64
CA THR A 94 7.55 -11.16 11.84
C THR A 94 7.95 -9.70 11.63
N ARG A 95 9.10 -9.27 12.16
CA ARG A 95 9.64 -7.92 11.98
C ARG A 95 10.00 -7.63 10.52
N LEU A 96 10.62 -8.58 9.83
CA LEU A 96 10.95 -8.46 8.41
C LEU A 96 9.69 -8.38 7.55
N ARG A 97 8.66 -9.17 7.86
CA ARG A 97 7.36 -9.08 7.19
C ARG A 97 6.71 -7.71 7.39
N ALA A 98 6.67 -7.21 8.61
CA ALA A 98 6.15 -5.88 8.91
C ALA A 98 6.95 -4.78 8.17
N SER A 99 8.29 -4.91 8.14
CA SER A 99 9.14 -3.98 7.40
C SER A 99 8.92 -4.06 5.89
N LEU A 100 8.71 -5.25 5.33
CA LEU A 100 8.38 -5.41 3.91
C LEU A 100 7.02 -4.80 3.57
N GLU A 101 6.02 -5.00 4.42
CA GLU A 101 4.69 -4.40 4.27
C GLU A 101 4.75 -2.88 4.33
N GLU A 102 5.50 -2.31 5.28
CA GLU A 102 5.74 -0.87 5.38
C GLU A 102 6.45 -0.32 4.14
N LYS A 103 7.50 -1.00 3.67
CA LYS A 103 8.23 -0.59 2.46
C LYS A 103 7.37 -0.71 1.21
N GLN A 104 6.51 -1.72 1.12
CA GLN A 104 5.55 -1.83 0.02
C GLN A 104 4.54 -0.67 0.05
N ALA A 105 4.01 -0.33 1.23
CA ALA A 105 3.11 0.81 1.37
C ALA A 105 3.78 2.16 1.05
N GLU A 106 5.07 2.33 1.39
CA GLU A 106 5.87 3.49 0.96
C GLU A 106 6.03 3.56 -0.55
N LEU A 107 6.33 2.42 -1.21
CA LEU A 107 6.44 2.34 -2.67
C LEU A 107 5.11 2.66 -3.36
N ASP A 108 4.00 2.13 -2.86
CA ASP A 108 2.67 2.40 -3.42
C ASP A 108 2.31 3.90 -3.30
N LYS A 109 2.63 4.53 -2.17
CA LYS A 109 2.48 5.99 -1.99
C LYS A 109 3.37 6.77 -2.95
N ALA A 110 4.64 6.39 -3.07
CA ALA A 110 5.57 7.04 -3.98
C ALA A 110 5.10 6.92 -5.44
N ALA A 111 4.62 5.75 -5.86
CA ALA A 111 4.04 5.54 -7.18
C ALA A 111 2.82 6.44 -7.43
N LEU A 112 1.91 6.57 -6.47
CA LEU A 112 0.77 7.49 -6.56
C LEU A 112 1.21 8.96 -6.67
N THR A 113 2.21 9.38 -5.89
CA THR A 113 2.76 10.75 -5.99
C THR A 113 3.42 10.99 -7.34
N PHE A 114 4.14 10.01 -7.87
CA PHE A 114 4.81 10.12 -9.17
C PHE A 114 3.78 10.26 -10.30
N LEU A 115 2.74 9.43 -10.30
CA LEU A 115 1.62 9.56 -11.25
C LEU A 115 0.91 10.93 -11.14
N GLY A 116 0.81 11.47 -9.93
CA GLY A 116 0.28 12.82 -9.71
C GLY A 116 1.17 13.91 -10.31
N VAL A 117 2.47 13.83 -10.09
CA VAL A 117 3.46 14.77 -10.64
C VAL A 117 3.54 14.67 -12.16
N GLU A 118 3.48 13.47 -12.73
CA GLU A 118 3.49 13.24 -14.17
C GLU A 118 2.27 13.90 -14.84
N LYS A 119 1.07 13.67 -14.30
CA LYS A 119 -0.14 14.36 -14.78
C LYS A 119 -0.06 15.87 -14.65
N LEU A 120 0.48 16.37 -13.54
CA LEU A 120 0.63 17.81 -13.32
C LEU A 120 1.65 18.42 -14.30
N ASN A 121 2.71 17.68 -14.63
CA ASN A 121 3.69 18.10 -15.63
C ASN A 121 3.09 18.10 -17.05
N GLU A 122 2.31 17.08 -17.41
CA GLU A 122 1.57 17.04 -18.68
C GLU A 122 0.59 18.23 -18.80
N GLN A 123 -0.14 18.54 -17.73
CA GLN A 123 -1.04 19.69 -17.66
C GLN A 123 -0.29 21.02 -17.83
N LEU A 124 0.78 21.23 -17.07
CA LEU A 124 1.62 22.44 -17.16
C LEU A 124 2.24 22.61 -18.54
N SER A 125 2.70 21.51 -19.15
CA SER A 125 3.25 21.52 -20.50
C SER A 125 2.18 21.93 -21.52
N GLY A 126 0.97 21.39 -21.40
CA GLY A 126 -0.18 21.80 -22.22
C GLY A 126 -0.56 23.27 -22.04
N ASP A 127 -0.60 23.76 -20.79
CA ASP A 127 -0.90 25.16 -20.49
C ASP A 127 0.17 26.11 -21.02
N LEU A 128 1.44 25.70 -20.97
CA LEU A 128 2.56 26.44 -21.55
C LEU A 128 2.46 26.49 -23.08
N GLU A 129 2.12 25.38 -23.75
CA GLU A 129 1.86 25.37 -25.20
C GLU A 129 0.72 26.33 -25.57
N ARG A 130 -0.39 26.34 -24.80
CA ARG A 130 -1.50 27.28 -25.02
C ARG A 130 -1.11 28.73 -24.78
N ALA A 131 -0.38 29.01 -23.69
CA ALA A 131 0.06 30.36 -23.37
C ALA A 131 1.00 30.93 -24.45
N GLN A 132 1.92 30.12 -24.96
CA GLN A 132 2.78 30.51 -26.09
C GLN A 132 1.96 30.79 -27.35
N ALA A 133 0.97 29.94 -27.66
CA ALA A 133 0.07 30.17 -28.79
C ALA A 133 -0.73 31.48 -28.63
N GLN A 134 -1.23 31.79 -27.42
CA GLN A 134 -1.92 33.06 -27.15
C GLN A 134 -1.02 34.27 -27.39
N VAL A 135 0.26 34.22 -26.99
CA VAL A 135 1.22 35.31 -27.22
C VAL A 135 1.39 35.58 -28.72
N VAL A 136 1.47 34.55 -29.55
CA VAL A 136 1.62 34.71 -31.00
C VAL A 136 0.36 35.32 -31.62
N VAL A 137 -0.83 34.86 -31.21
CA VAL A 137 -2.10 35.44 -31.68
C VAL A 137 -2.24 36.90 -31.25
N LEU A 138 -1.80 37.25 -30.04
CA LEU A 138 -1.74 38.63 -29.55
C LEU A 138 -0.79 39.50 -30.39
N GLN A 139 0.39 38.99 -30.73
CA GLN A 139 1.33 39.70 -31.61
C GLN A 139 0.72 39.94 -33.00
N ALA A 140 0.08 38.93 -33.58
CA ALA A 140 -0.62 39.07 -34.85
C ALA A 140 -1.77 40.11 -34.76
N LEU A 141 -2.55 40.11 -33.68
CA LEU A 141 -3.59 41.12 -33.43
C LEU A 141 -3.03 42.54 -33.37
N VAL A 142 -1.89 42.74 -32.70
CA VAL A 142 -1.21 44.04 -32.65
C VAL A 142 -0.80 44.49 -34.06
N GLN A 143 -0.19 43.59 -34.85
CA GLN A 143 0.24 43.89 -36.22
C GLN A 143 -0.93 44.16 -37.18
N VAL A 144 -2.05 43.44 -37.05
CA VAL A 144 -3.30 43.74 -37.77
C VAL A 144 -3.88 45.09 -37.34
N GLY A 145 -3.81 45.42 -36.05
CA GLY A 145 -4.17 46.74 -35.53
C GLY A 145 -3.31 47.85 -36.13
N GLU A 146 -2.00 47.64 -36.24
CA GLU A 146 -1.10 48.56 -36.94
C GLU A 146 -1.46 48.71 -38.42
N ALA A 147 -1.81 47.61 -39.09
CA ALA A 147 -2.23 47.67 -40.49
C ALA A 147 -3.47 48.55 -40.66
N ARG A 148 -4.45 48.44 -39.75
CA ARG A 148 -5.65 49.31 -39.72
C ARG A 148 -5.29 50.77 -39.49
N LEU A 149 -4.39 51.06 -38.55
CA LEU A 149 -3.94 52.43 -38.28
C LEU A 149 -3.23 53.05 -39.48
N LYS A 150 -2.35 52.28 -40.15
CA LYS A 150 -1.62 52.73 -41.35
C LYS A 150 -2.57 52.95 -42.53
N LEU A 151 -3.57 52.08 -42.69
CA LEU A 151 -4.61 52.23 -43.70
C LEU A 151 -5.44 53.50 -43.47
N ALA A 152 -5.86 53.76 -42.23
CA ALA A 152 -6.56 54.99 -41.86
C ALA A 152 -5.71 56.25 -42.10
N GLY A 153 -4.38 56.13 -42.01
CA GLY A 153 -3.41 57.17 -42.39
C GLY A 153 -3.18 57.31 -43.91
N ASN A 154 -3.92 56.60 -44.76
CA ASN A 154 -3.73 56.50 -46.21
C ASN A 154 -2.38 55.91 -46.64
N ASP A 155 -1.65 55.22 -45.75
CA ASP A 155 -0.40 54.53 -46.09
C ASP A 155 -0.67 53.05 -46.35
N THR A 156 -1.16 52.77 -47.55
CA THR A 156 -1.47 51.40 -48.00
C THR A 156 -0.21 50.53 -48.08
N SER A 157 0.95 51.12 -48.33
CA SER A 157 2.22 50.41 -48.42
C SER A 157 2.67 49.90 -47.04
N ALA A 158 2.61 50.76 -46.02
CA ALA A 158 2.91 50.39 -44.65
C ALA A 158 1.84 49.44 -44.09
N ALA A 159 0.57 49.62 -44.44
CA ALA A 159 -0.50 48.70 -44.05
C ALA A 159 -0.26 47.28 -44.56
N ARG A 160 0.13 47.13 -45.83
CA ARG A 160 0.52 45.84 -46.42
C ARG A 160 1.72 45.22 -45.72
N LEU A 161 2.73 46.03 -45.38
CA LEU A 161 3.90 45.53 -44.66
C LEU A 161 3.52 44.97 -43.29
N ALA A 162 2.68 45.69 -42.53
CA ALA A 162 2.19 45.25 -41.23
C ALA A 162 1.34 43.97 -41.35
N LEU A 163 0.50 43.87 -42.38
CA LEU A 163 -0.29 42.67 -42.66
C LEU A 163 0.60 41.46 -42.96
N ASN A 164 1.65 41.62 -43.77
CA ASN A 164 2.60 40.54 -44.07
C ASN A 164 3.36 40.09 -42.82
N GLN A 165 3.68 41.02 -41.90
CA GLN A 165 4.28 40.67 -40.62
C GLN A 165 3.32 39.87 -39.75
N ALA A 166 2.05 40.26 -39.69
CA ALA A 166 0.98 39.49 -39.02
C ALA A 166 0.84 38.08 -39.57
N GLU A 167 0.84 37.94 -40.89
CA GLU A 167 0.77 36.64 -41.55
C GLU A 167 2.01 35.78 -41.19
N GLN A 168 3.22 36.33 -41.26
CA GLN A 168 4.44 35.61 -40.93
C GLN A 168 4.48 35.16 -39.46
N THR A 169 4.11 36.05 -38.54
CA THR A 169 4.01 35.74 -37.12
C THR A 169 3.04 34.59 -36.87
N LEU A 170 1.86 34.61 -37.51
CA LEU A 170 0.87 33.55 -37.35
C LEU A 170 1.30 32.24 -38.02
N GLN A 171 1.84 32.30 -39.25
CA GLN A 171 2.30 31.13 -40.01
C GLN A 171 3.38 30.34 -39.26
N GLY A 172 4.28 31.03 -38.54
CA GLY A 172 5.31 30.39 -37.71
C GLY A 172 4.74 29.48 -36.61
N SER A 173 3.49 29.70 -36.19
CA SER A 173 2.84 28.93 -35.12
C SER A 173 1.60 28.17 -35.57
N MET A 174 1.30 28.15 -36.87
CA MET A 174 0.10 27.48 -37.41
C MET A 174 0.07 25.99 -37.10
N ALA A 175 1.19 25.27 -37.26
CA ALA A 175 1.24 23.84 -36.98
C ALA A 175 0.89 23.53 -35.50
N GLN A 176 1.31 24.40 -34.58
CA GLN A 176 0.99 24.27 -33.15
C GLN A 176 -0.48 24.61 -32.89
N LEU A 177 -1.02 25.65 -33.51
CA LEU A 177 -2.43 26.03 -33.39
C LEU A 177 -3.37 24.95 -33.94
N GLU A 178 -2.97 24.26 -35.01
CA GLU A 178 -3.71 23.11 -35.58
C GLU A 178 -3.63 21.88 -34.67
N LYS A 179 -2.47 21.58 -34.09
CA LYS A 179 -2.30 20.52 -33.09
C LYS A 179 -3.21 20.73 -31.88
N LEU A 180 -3.39 21.98 -31.46
CA LEU A 180 -4.31 22.38 -30.38
C LEU A 180 -5.78 22.39 -30.80
N GLY A 181 -6.09 22.15 -32.08
CA GLY A 181 -7.46 22.19 -32.63
C GLY A 181 -8.09 23.58 -32.64
N ALA A 182 -7.28 24.64 -32.48
CA ALA A 182 -7.76 26.00 -32.28
C ALA A 182 -7.95 26.76 -33.61
N ALA A 183 -7.16 26.45 -34.64
CA ALA A 183 -7.17 27.11 -35.93
C ALA A 183 -7.11 26.12 -37.10
N LYS A 184 -7.47 26.59 -38.28
CA LYS A 184 -7.18 25.95 -39.57
C LYS A 184 -6.34 26.89 -40.40
N LYS A 185 -5.18 26.43 -40.89
CA LYS A 185 -4.26 27.25 -41.67
C LYS A 185 -4.92 27.85 -42.91
N GLU A 186 -5.73 27.06 -43.62
CA GLU A 186 -6.38 27.49 -44.86
C GLU A 186 -7.33 28.68 -44.64
N THR A 187 -8.06 28.69 -43.53
CA THR A 187 -9.01 29.77 -43.21
C THR A 187 -8.29 31.11 -43.06
N PHE A 188 -7.20 31.14 -42.29
CA PHE A 188 -6.45 32.37 -42.09
C PHE A 188 -5.67 32.78 -43.35
N GLN A 189 -5.11 31.84 -44.10
CA GLN A 189 -4.45 32.15 -45.38
C GLN A 189 -5.41 32.83 -46.35
N GLN A 190 -6.64 32.32 -46.48
CA GLN A 190 -7.68 32.94 -47.31
C GLN A 190 -8.05 34.34 -46.83
N LEU A 191 -8.16 34.55 -45.51
CA LEU A 191 -8.46 35.87 -44.95
C LEU A 191 -7.33 36.88 -45.19
N PHE A 192 -6.07 36.49 -45.00
CA PHE A 192 -4.92 37.35 -45.28
C PHE A 192 -4.82 37.70 -46.76
N GLU A 193 -5.08 36.74 -47.65
CA GLU A 193 -5.09 36.96 -49.09
C GLU A 193 -6.22 37.91 -49.50
N LEU A 194 -7.43 37.73 -48.96
CA LEU A 194 -8.57 38.61 -49.21
C LEU A 194 -8.28 40.06 -48.82
N VAL A 195 -7.78 40.27 -47.59
CA VAL A 195 -7.39 41.62 -47.12
C VAL A 195 -6.33 42.25 -48.01
N ARG A 196 -5.34 41.46 -48.45
CA ARG A 196 -4.23 41.93 -49.29
C ARG A 196 -4.72 42.40 -50.66
N ASP A 197 -5.64 41.66 -51.25
CA ASP A 197 -6.25 42.00 -52.54
C ASP A 197 -7.06 43.30 -52.42
N ASP A 198 -7.83 43.44 -51.35
CA ASP A 198 -8.69 44.61 -51.16
C ASP A 198 -7.93 45.87 -50.74
N LEU A 199 -6.78 45.73 -50.05
CA LEU A 199 -5.82 46.83 -49.81
C LEU A 199 -5.35 47.51 -51.11
N GLY A 200 -5.37 46.79 -52.24
CA GLY A 200 -5.02 47.36 -53.55
C GLY A 200 -6.19 47.96 -54.33
N ARG A 201 -7.42 47.63 -53.95
CA ARG A 201 -8.64 47.98 -54.71
C ARG A 201 -9.46 49.07 -54.04
N SER A 202 -9.68 48.96 -52.73
CA SER A 202 -10.57 49.85 -51.98
C SER A 202 -10.22 49.87 -50.50
N SER A 203 -9.88 51.04 -49.97
CA SER A 203 -9.62 51.24 -48.54
C SER A 203 -10.80 50.78 -47.68
N ARG A 204 -12.03 51.00 -48.14
CA ARG A 204 -13.25 50.63 -47.40
C ARG A 204 -13.44 49.12 -47.30
N LEU A 205 -13.14 48.39 -48.36
CA LEU A 205 -13.22 46.92 -48.35
C LEU A 205 -12.11 46.35 -47.46
N ALA A 206 -10.89 46.87 -47.60
CA ALA A 206 -9.76 46.48 -46.77
C ALA A 206 -10.03 46.71 -45.27
N GLU A 207 -10.69 47.81 -44.89
CA GLU A 207 -11.10 48.04 -43.50
C GLU A 207 -12.07 46.98 -42.97
N GLN A 208 -13.08 46.60 -43.76
CA GLN A 208 -14.05 45.57 -43.40
C GLN A 208 -13.40 44.20 -43.25
N ASP A 209 -12.50 43.83 -44.17
CA ASP A 209 -11.80 42.56 -44.09
C ASP A 209 -10.78 42.52 -42.95
N LEU A 210 -10.10 43.63 -42.66
CA LEU A 210 -9.23 43.75 -41.48
C LEU A 210 -10.02 43.60 -40.18
N GLU A 211 -11.24 44.14 -40.12
CA GLU A 211 -12.14 43.96 -38.97
C GLU A 211 -12.59 42.51 -38.81
N ARG A 212 -12.92 41.84 -39.92
CA ARG A 212 -13.20 40.40 -39.93
C ARG A 212 -12.00 39.59 -39.45
N LEU A 213 -10.81 39.85 -39.99
CA LEU A 213 -9.57 39.18 -39.58
C LEU A 213 -9.28 39.40 -38.09
N THR A 214 -9.49 40.61 -37.59
CA THR A 214 -9.36 40.93 -36.15
C THR A 214 -10.31 40.09 -35.31
N SER A 215 -11.57 39.97 -35.75
CA SER A 215 -12.61 39.20 -35.04
C SER A 215 -12.26 37.70 -35.00
N GLU A 216 -11.79 37.13 -36.11
CA GLU A 216 -11.36 35.73 -36.18
C GLU A 216 -10.13 35.45 -35.29
N LEU A 217 -9.18 36.38 -35.24
CA LEU A 217 -8.03 36.27 -34.33
C LEU A 217 -8.43 36.41 -32.86
N GLN A 218 -9.46 37.21 -32.54
CA GLN A 218 -10.02 37.28 -31.18
C GLN A 218 -10.70 35.98 -30.78
N LEU A 219 -11.51 35.39 -31.67
CA LEU A 219 -12.13 34.08 -31.44
C LEU A 219 -11.08 32.99 -31.24
N LEU A 220 -10.00 33.02 -32.03
CA LEU A 220 -8.86 32.13 -31.85
C LEU A 220 -8.18 32.32 -30.48
N ARG A 221 -8.01 33.56 -30.02
CA ARG A 221 -7.46 33.82 -28.69
C ARG A 221 -8.36 33.28 -27.59
N GLU A 222 -9.67 33.44 -27.71
CA GLU A 222 -10.64 32.94 -26.73
C GLU A 222 -10.71 31.42 -26.70
N SER A 223 -10.54 30.74 -27.84
CA SER A 223 -10.50 29.28 -27.89
C SER A 223 -9.27 28.71 -27.19
N LEU A 224 -8.13 29.42 -27.26
CA LEU A 224 -6.89 29.06 -26.55
C LEU A 224 -6.93 29.34 -25.04
N ALA A 225 -7.90 30.13 -24.56
CA ALA A 225 -8.06 30.45 -23.14
C ALA A 225 -8.94 29.44 -22.39
N LYS A 226 -9.53 28.47 -23.10
CA LYS A 226 -10.36 27.39 -22.56
C LYS A 226 -9.54 26.11 -22.40
#